data_AF-A0A4Q7YZE1-F1
#
_entry.id   AF-A0A4Q7YZE1-F1
#
_cell.length_a   1.000
_cell.length_b   1.000
_cell.length_c   1.000
_cell.angle_alpha   90.00
_cell.angle_beta   90.00
_cell.angle_gamma   90.00
#
_symmetry.space_group_name_H-M   'P 1'
#
loop_
_entity.id
_entity.type
_entity.pdbx_description
1 polymer ?
#
loop_
_entity_poly.entity_id
_entity_poly.type
_entity_poly.pdbx_seq_one_letter_code
_entity_poly.pdbx_strand_id
1 'polypeptide(L)'
;MGRMVVAGVLGCMATLAAAQMVKPGALPDSDRDGLSDPLEAELLKQFQPRWMIGKEDCSVRPAQFTAGIMIPTVVGDDGTIYGQASPYRGQQEEVELHFYHLWRQDCGRMGHALDAEHIAVLVRRESPDGGTPRWRALYWYTAAHEETVCDASQIARAPTVEAEDEGATVWISPGKHASFLSEELCSHGCGGDRCEDMDRMKAGEVVNLGELSRPADDAIWVASPRWSLADKMRRSDFPEDRIVRLERLPESDVAWANPAKRPAQAAIYGGNSAVNGIATGGHSTDTALVLANSSTGRAIEKAQHNTGNALTKSYKNVVKALGGAASSTGKALGIEDGKSKKAPE
;
A
#
# COMPACT_ATOMS: atom_id res chain seq x y z
N MET A 1 -52.01 -34.72 -83.29
CA MET A 1 -52.21 -34.68 -81.83
C MET A 1 -50.86 -34.94 -81.18
N GLY A 2 -50.38 -33.94 -80.42
CA GLY A 2 -48.97 -33.73 -80.11
C GLY A 2 -48.41 -34.63 -79.00
N ARG A 3 -47.11 -34.91 -79.15
CA ARG A 3 -46.21 -35.56 -78.19
C ARG A 3 -45.92 -34.66 -77.00
N MET A 4 -45.77 -35.23 -75.81
CA MET A 4 -44.92 -34.63 -74.77
C MET A 4 -44.27 -35.74 -73.93
N VAL A 5 -42.95 -35.86 -74.04
CA VAL A 5 -42.09 -36.69 -73.20
C VAL A 5 -41.31 -35.71 -72.32
N VAL A 6 -41.48 -35.79 -71.01
CA VAL A 6 -40.75 -34.97 -70.03
C VAL A 6 -39.65 -35.84 -69.42
N ALA A 7 -38.39 -35.51 -69.75
CA ALA A 7 -37.21 -36.11 -69.15
C ALA A 7 -36.81 -35.30 -67.91
N GLY A 8 -36.91 -35.90 -66.72
CA GLY A 8 -36.45 -35.33 -65.47
C GLY A 8 -34.95 -35.60 -65.27
N VAL A 9 -34.15 -34.54 -65.22
CA VAL A 9 -32.72 -34.59 -64.89
C VAL A 9 -32.56 -34.56 -63.36
N LEU A 10 -32.12 -35.68 -62.77
CA LEU A 10 -31.76 -35.80 -61.36
C LEU A 10 -30.31 -35.29 -61.18
N GLY A 11 -30.15 -34.05 -60.72
CA GLY A 11 -28.85 -33.48 -60.38
C GLY A 11 -28.45 -33.82 -58.95
N CYS A 12 -27.46 -34.71 -58.77
CA CYS A 12 -26.75 -34.89 -57.50
C CYS A 12 -25.85 -33.67 -57.23
N MET A 13 -26.30 -32.75 -56.38
CA MET A 13 -25.40 -31.73 -55.80
C MET A 13 -24.61 -32.36 -54.65
N ALA A 14 -23.34 -32.66 -54.89
CA ALA A 14 -22.39 -32.98 -53.85
C ALA A 14 -22.03 -31.69 -53.09
N THR A 15 -22.64 -31.46 -51.93
CA THR A 15 -22.24 -30.42 -50.98
C THR A 15 -20.91 -30.81 -50.34
N LEU A 16 -19.82 -30.18 -50.79
CA LEU A 16 -18.55 -30.15 -50.07
C LEU A 16 -18.75 -29.39 -48.75
N ALA A 17 -18.92 -30.12 -47.65
CA ALA A 17 -18.88 -29.55 -46.30
C ALA A 17 -17.43 -29.15 -45.99
N ALA A 18 -17.09 -27.89 -46.25
CA ALA A 18 -15.87 -27.30 -45.73
C ALA A 18 -15.99 -27.27 -44.20
N ALA A 19 -15.29 -28.18 -43.53
CA ALA A 19 -15.10 -28.13 -42.09
C ALA A 19 -14.37 -26.82 -41.77
N GLN A 20 -15.13 -25.79 -41.35
CA GLN A 20 -14.54 -24.61 -40.75
C GLN A 20 -13.84 -25.09 -39.49
N MET A 21 -12.51 -25.12 -39.51
CA MET A 21 -11.71 -25.17 -38.29
C MET A 21 -12.15 -23.99 -37.44
N VAL A 22 -12.98 -24.26 -36.43
CA VAL A 22 -13.30 -23.30 -35.39
C VAL A 22 -11.95 -22.98 -34.75
N LYS A 23 -11.42 -21.79 -35.08
CA LYS A 23 -10.25 -21.27 -34.36
C LYS A 23 -10.65 -21.34 -32.88
N PRO A 24 -9.83 -21.96 -32.01
CA PRO A 24 -10.09 -21.91 -30.58
C PRO A 24 -10.36 -20.45 -30.22
N GLY A 25 -11.56 -20.19 -29.68
CA GLY A 25 -11.99 -18.85 -29.37
C GLY A 25 -10.95 -18.21 -28.46
N ALA A 26 -10.55 -16.99 -28.77
CA ALA A 26 -9.74 -16.21 -27.85
C ALA A 26 -10.44 -16.20 -26.49
N LEU A 27 -9.66 -16.38 -25.41
CA LEU A 27 -10.21 -16.27 -24.06
C LEU A 27 -10.82 -14.88 -23.88
N PRO A 28 -11.89 -14.74 -23.06
CA PRO A 28 -12.47 -13.44 -22.74
C PRO A 28 -11.41 -12.49 -22.16
N ASP A 29 -11.50 -11.23 -22.58
CA ASP A 29 -10.69 -10.08 -22.15
C ASP A 29 -11.70 -8.92 -22.05
N SER A 30 -12.29 -8.79 -20.87
CA SER A 30 -13.46 -7.94 -20.62
C SER A 30 -13.10 -6.46 -20.62
N ASP A 31 -11.94 -6.11 -20.08
CA ASP A 31 -11.44 -4.75 -19.96
C ASP A 31 -10.48 -4.32 -21.09
N ARG A 32 -10.13 -5.25 -21.98
CA ARG A 32 -9.39 -5.02 -23.23
C ARG A 32 -7.99 -4.47 -23.01
N ASP A 33 -7.34 -4.88 -21.93
CA ASP A 33 -5.96 -4.52 -21.64
C ASP A 33 -4.96 -5.45 -22.36
N GLY A 34 -5.43 -6.58 -22.89
CA GLY A 34 -4.64 -7.58 -23.60
C GLY A 34 -4.25 -8.79 -22.75
N LEU A 35 -4.70 -8.87 -21.50
CA LEU A 35 -4.74 -10.07 -20.67
C LEU A 35 -6.13 -10.70 -20.78
N SER A 36 -6.23 -11.99 -20.47
CA SER A 36 -7.53 -12.65 -20.46
C SER A 36 -8.04 -12.74 -19.03
N ASP A 37 -9.35 -12.57 -18.81
CA ASP A 37 -9.97 -12.65 -17.48
C ASP A 37 -9.53 -13.90 -16.67
N PRO A 38 -9.41 -15.11 -17.27
CA PRO A 38 -8.92 -16.28 -16.53
C PRO A 38 -7.46 -16.17 -16.07
N LEU A 39 -6.60 -15.53 -16.86
CA LEU A 39 -5.19 -15.32 -16.53
C LEU A 39 -5.06 -14.31 -15.40
N GLU A 40 -5.81 -13.20 -15.44
CA GLU A 40 -5.82 -12.21 -14.36
C GLU A 40 -6.28 -12.84 -13.04
N ALA A 41 -7.37 -13.62 -13.08
CA ALA A 41 -7.86 -14.34 -11.91
C ALA A 41 -6.84 -15.34 -11.37
N GLU A 42 -6.11 -16.06 -12.24
CA GLU A 42 -5.04 -16.96 -11.85
C GLU A 42 -3.90 -16.22 -11.15
N LEU A 43 -3.43 -15.10 -11.74
CA LEU A 43 -2.34 -14.29 -11.20
C LEU A 43 -2.69 -13.63 -9.87
N LEU A 44 -3.87 -12.99 -9.79
CA LEU A 44 -4.36 -12.37 -8.56
C LEU A 44 -4.51 -13.40 -7.44
N LYS A 45 -4.91 -14.63 -7.76
CA LYS A 45 -4.99 -15.72 -6.79
C LYS A 45 -3.62 -16.24 -6.38
N GLN A 46 -2.70 -16.46 -7.33
CA GLN A 46 -1.36 -16.99 -7.05
C GLN A 46 -0.57 -16.05 -6.15
N PHE A 47 -0.59 -14.75 -6.46
CA PHE A 47 0.20 -13.75 -5.75
C PHE A 47 -0.62 -12.99 -4.70
N GLN A 48 -1.77 -13.52 -4.27
CA GLN A 48 -2.57 -12.90 -3.22
C GLN A 48 -1.74 -12.82 -1.91
N PRO A 49 -1.59 -11.64 -1.31
CA PRO A 49 -0.77 -11.47 -0.11
C PRO A 49 -1.34 -12.21 1.10
N ARG A 50 -0.45 -12.53 2.04
CA ARG A 50 -0.80 -13.01 3.38
C ARG A 50 -0.93 -11.80 4.30
N TRP A 51 -2.16 -11.36 4.52
CA TRP A 51 -2.46 -10.14 5.27
C TRP A 51 -2.39 -10.38 6.79
N MET A 52 -1.58 -9.57 7.46
CA MET A 52 -1.53 -9.42 8.90
C MET A 52 -2.23 -8.11 9.25
N ILE A 53 -3.29 -8.16 10.04
CA ILE A 53 -4.13 -6.99 10.39
C ILE A 53 -4.19 -6.86 11.92
N GLY A 54 -4.09 -5.64 12.42
CA GLY A 54 -4.20 -5.38 13.86
C GLY A 54 -5.59 -5.70 14.41
N LYS A 55 -5.67 -6.43 15.52
CA LYS A 55 -6.95 -6.78 16.18
C LYS A 55 -7.77 -5.57 16.62
N GLU A 56 -7.10 -4.48 16.94
CA GLU A 56 -7.70 -3.27 17.48
C GLU A 56 -7.98 -2.21 16.41
N ASP A 57 -8.03 -2.61 15.13
CA ASP A 57 -8.40 -1.71 14.06
C ASP A 57 -9.88 -1.28 14.18
N CYS A 58 -10.13 0.01 14.04
CA CYS A 58 -11.48 0.60 14.15
C CYS A 58 -12.42 0.21 13.00
N SER A 59 -11.87 -0.06 11.82
CA SER A 59 -12.61 -0.53 10.66
C SER A 59 -12.56 -2.06 10.58
N VAL A 60 -11.95 -2.74 11.56
CA VAL A 60 -11.83 -4.20 11.78
C VAL A 60 -11.11 -4.94 10.64
N ARG A 61 -11.57 -4.79 9.40
CA ARG A 61 -11.04 -5.39 8.17
C ARG A 61 -11.32 -4.52 6.94
N PRO A 62 -10.65 -4.78 5.81
CA PRO A 62 -11.03 -4.21 4.52
C PRO A 62 -12.52 -4.42 4.22
N ALA A 63 -13.13 -3.41 3.64
CA ALA A 63 -14.53 -3.25 3.39
C ALA A 63 -14.93 -3.71 1.99
N GLN A 64 -16.07 -4.38 1.90
CA GLN A 64 -16.77 -4.64 0.66
C GLN A 64 -17.62 -3.42 0.26
N PHE A 65 -17.64 -3.08 -1.02
CA PHE A 65 -18.40 -1.98 -1.61
C PHE A 65 -19.51 -2.47 -2.53
N THR A 66 -20.60 -1.70 -2.59
CA THR A 66 -21.79 -2.04 -3.38
C THR A 66 -21.52 -1.84 -4.87
N ALA A 67 -21.66 -2.91 -5.66
CA ALA A 67 -21.55 -2.87 -7.11
C ALA A 67 -22.64 -1.98 -7.76
N GLY A 68 -22.33 -1.39 -8.91
CA GLY A 68 -23.27 -0.60 -9.72
C GLY A 68 -23.63 0.77 -9.14
N ILE A 69 -23.03 1.20 -8.03
CA ILE A 69 -23.28 2.50 -7.41
C ILE A 69 -22.00 3.35 -7.51
N MET A 70 -22.10 4.54 -8.10
CA MET A 70 -20.95 5.46 -8.30
C MET A 70 -20.40 6.05 -6.98
N ILE A 71 -21.26 6.18 -5.97
CA ILE A 71 -20.87 6.62 -4.64
C ILE A 71 -20.37 5.39 -3.87
N PRO A 72 -19.09 5.34 -3.43
CA PRO A 72 -18.57 4.23 -2.64
C PRO A 72 -19.42 4.03 -1.40
N THR A 73 -20.15 2.91 -1.38
CA THR A 73 -21.11 2.57 -0.33
C THR A 73 -20.72 1.22 0.23
N VAL A 74 -20.24 1.24 1.47
CA VAL A 74 -19.77 0.03 2.16
C VAL A 74 -20.93 -0.89 2.49
N VAL A 75 -20.80 -2.15 2.11
CA VAL A 75 -21.70 -3.26 2.47
C VAL A 75 -21.34 -3.80 3.85
N GLY A 76 -20.05 -4.07 4.09
CA GLY A 76 -19.55 -4.60 5.36
C GLY A 76 -18.02 -4.62 5.41
N ASP A 77 -17.47 -4.80 6.61
CA ASP A 77 -16.03 -4.81 6.88
C ASP A 77 -15.58 -6.29 7.02
N ASP A 78 -15.55 -7.01 5.90
CA ASP A 78 -15.50 -8.48 5.85
C ASP A 78 -14.14 -9.06 5.45
N GLY A 79 -13.18 -8.20 5.08
CA GLY A 79 -11.87 -8.59 4.58
C GLY A 79 -11.79 -8.74 3.06
N THR A 80 -12.75 -8.17 2.32
CA THR A 80 -12.70 -8.13 0.86
C THR A 80 -11.43 -7.42 0.37
N ILE A 81 -10.70 -8.09 -0.51
CA ILE A 81 -9.54 -7.54 -1.21
C ILE A 81 -9.91 -7.37 -2.67
N TYR A 82 -9.52 -6.23 -3.22
CA TYR A 82 -9.71 -5.90 -4.62
C TYR A 82 -8.38 -6.02 -5.37
N GLY A 83 -8.43 -6.49 -6.61
CA GLY A 83 -7.25 -6.70 -7.44
C GLY A 83 -7.35 -5.94 -8.75
N GLN A 84 -6.21 -5.59 -9.32
CA GLN A 84 -6.08 -5.17 -10.71
C GLN A 84 -4.85 -5.86 -11.28
N ALA A 85 -4.95 -6.40 -12.48
CA ALA A 85 -3.82 -6.96 -13.22
C ALA A 85 -3.70 -6.18 -14.52
N SER A 86 -2.49 -5.72 -14.87
CA SER A 86 -2.29 -4.95 -16.09
C SER A 86 -0.92 -5.25 -16.73
N PRO A 87 -0.79 -5.25 -18.07
CA PRO A 87 0.50 -5.42 -18.73
C PRO A 87 1.48 -4.32 -18.34
N TYR A 88 2.62 -4.71 -17.78
CA TYR A 88 3.66 -3.77 -17.42
C TYR A 88 4.36 -3.27 -18.68
N ARG A 89 4.29 -1.94 -18.90
CA ARG A 89 4.81 -1.28 -20.12
C ARG A 89 4.26 -1.86 -21.43
N GLY A 90 3.04 -2.41 -21.41
CA GLY A 90 2.41 -3.04 -22.58
C GLY A 90 3.04 -4.37 -23.01
N GLN A 91 3.85 -4.98 -22.15
CA GLN A 91 4.45 -6.30 -22.40
C GLN A 91 3.59 -7.37 -21.74
N GLN A 92 3.11 -8.37 -22.50
CA GLN A 92 2.27 -9.44 -21.94
C GLN A 92 3.04 -10.44 -21.06
N GLU A 93 4.36 -10.45 -21.15
CA GLU A 93 5.20 -11.37 -20.36
C GLU A 93 5.57 -10.77 -18.99
N GLU A 94 5.20 -9.52 -18.72
CA GLU A 94 5.36 -8.85 -17.43
C GLU A 94 4.03 -8.22 -17.03
N VAL A 95 3.51 -8.59 -15.87
CA VAL A 95 2.21 -8.11 -15.39
C VAL A 95 2.43 -7.42 -14.05
N GLU A 96 1.89 -6.22 -13.91
CA GLU A 96 1.80 -5.53 -12.63
C GLU A 96 0.45 -5.86 -12.00
N LEU A 97 0.50 -6.45 -10.80
CA LEU A 97 -0.68 -6.75 -10.01
C LEU A 97 -0.76 -5.76 -8.86
N HIS A 98 -1.88 -5.06 -8.72
CA HIS A 98 -2.19 -4.26 -7.55
C HIS A 98 -3.20 -4.99 -6.68
N PHE A 99 -2.98 -4.98 -5.37
CA PHE A 99 -3.95 -5.45 -4.39
C PHE A 99 -4.36 -4.28 -3.51
N TYR A 100 -5.63 -3.91 -3.59
CA TYR A 100 -6.22 -2.83 -2.81
C TYR A 100 -6.96 -3.41 -1.61
N HIS A 101 -6.63 -2.89 -0.44
CA HIS A 101 -7.42 -3.06 0.76
C HIS A 101 -8.11 -1.73 1.05
N LEU A 102 -9.42 -1.73 0.83
CA LEU A 102 -10.25 -0.53 0.89
C LEU A 102 -10.94 -0.50 2.24
N TRP A 103 -10.95 0.62 2.93
CA TRP A 103 -11.46 0.72 4.29
C TRP A 103 -12.61 1.69 4.37
N ARG A 104 -13.54 1.43 5.30
CA ARG A 104 -14.63 2.35 5.60
C ARG A 104 -14.10 3.68 6.11
N GLN A 105 -13.03 3.66 6.91
CA GLN A 105 -12.53 4.82 7.62
C GLN A 105 -11.08 4.63 8.07
N ASP A 106 -10.21 5.59 7.75
CA ASP A 106 -8.96 5.85 8.50
C ASP A 106 -9.35 6.47 9.85
N CYS A 107 -8.94 5.85 10.95
CA CYS A 107 -9.16 6.37 12.31
C CYS A 107 -7.86 6.69 13.05
N GLY A 108 -6.76 6.86 12.31
CA GLY A 108 -5.59 7.49 12.87
C GLY A 108 -5.89 8.90 13.35
N ARG A 109 -4.88 9.58 13.90
CA ARG A 109 -5.04 10.88 14.55
C ARG A 109 -5.75 11.96 13.71
N MET A 110 -5.68 11.86 12.39
CA MET A 110 -6.38 12.73 11.43
C MET A 110 -7.33 11.89 10.56
N GLY A 111 -8.15 11.06 11.20
CA GLY A 111 -9.01 10.11 10.52
C GLY A 111 -10.00 10.75 9.55
N HIS A 112 -10.36 10.00 8.52
CA HIS A 112 -11.33 10.38 7.50
C HIS A 112 -12.12 9.17 7.03
N ALA A 113 -13.32 9.42 6.50
CA ALA A 113 -14.08 8.38 5.82
C ALA A 113 -13.38 7.98 4.52
N LEU A 114 -13.52 6.71 4.15
CA LEU A 114 -12.95 6.08 2.96
C LEU A 114 -11.44 6.19 2.91
N ASP A 115 -10.80 5.04 2.98
CA ASP A 115 -9.35 4.96 2.86
C ASP A 115 -8.98 3.85 1.87
N ALA A 116 -8.11 4.20 0.92
CA ALA A 116 -7.74 3.32 -0.16
C ALA A 116 -6.23 3.12 -0.08
N GLU A 117 -5.84 1.93 0.32
CA GLU A 117 -4.43 1.58 0.45
C GLU A 117 -4.15 0.32 -0.34
N HIS A 118 -2.88 0.12 -0.70
CA HIS A 118 -2.53 -0.93 -1.64
C HIS A 118 -1.11 -1.43 -1.51
N ILE A 119 -0.88 -2.54 -2.18
CA ILE A 119 0.44 -3.04 -2.51
C ILE A 119 0.48 -3.35 -4.00
N ALA A 120 1.67 -3.55 -4.54
CA ALA A 120 1.84 -4.02 -5.91
C ALA A 120 2.92 -5.09 -6.01
N VAL A 121 2.82 -5.94 -7.02
CA VAL A 121 3.84 -6.93 -7.37
C VAL A 121 4.05 -6.93 -8.89
N LEU A 122 5.31 -6.88 -9.31
CA LEU A 122 5.68 -7.06 -10.71
C LEU A 122 6.01 -8.53 -10.92
N VAL A 123 5.23 -9.23 -11.74
CA VAL A 123 5.44 -10.63 -12.07
C VAL A 123 5.92 -10.78 -13.51
N ARG A 124 6.73 -11.80 -13.77
CA ARG A 124 7.20 -12.15 -15.11
C ARG A 124 6.89 -13.60 -15.41
N ARG A 125 6.49 -13.85 -16.66
CA ARG A 125 6.35 -15.19 -17.20
C ARG A 125 7.74 -15.74 -17.55
N GLU A 126 8.09 -16.84 -16.91
CA GLU A 126 9.27 -17.64 -17.24
C GLU A 126 8.85 -18.83 -18.08
N SER A 127 9.52 -19.03 -19.21
CA SER A 127 9.41 -20.25 -20.01
C SER A 127 10.69 -21.04 -19.88
N PRO A 128 10.82 -21.95 -18.89
CA PRO A 128 11.98 -22.83 -18.80
C PRO A 128 12.06 -23.71 -20.06
N ASP A 129 13.28 -23.99 -20.52
CA ASP A 129 13.52 -24.79 -21.74
C ASP A 129 12.76 -26.14 -21.68
N GLY A 130 11.71 -26.25 -22.50
CA GLY A 130 10.86 -27.45 -22.58
C GLY A 130 9.86 -27.67 -21.44
N GLY A 131 9.71 -26.71 -20.52
CA GLY A 131 8.75 -26.78 -19.40
C GLY A 131 7.45 -26.00 -19.64
N THR A 132 6.49 -26.19 -18.74
CA THR A 132 5.27 -25.37 -18.70
C THR A 132 5.65 -23.95 -18.25
N PRO A 133 5.19 -22.89 -18.94
CA PRO A 133 5.43 -21.53 -18.50
C PRO A 133 4.90 -21.32 -17.07
N ARG A 134 5.68 -20.62 -16.25
CA ARG A 134 5.33 -20.29 -14.87
C ARG A 134 5.45 -18.79 -14.65
N TRP A 135 4.64 -18.25 -13.76
CA TRP A 135 4.76 -16.86 -13.34
C TRP A 135 5.56 -16.76 -12.06
N ARG A 136 6.43 -15.76 -11.98
CA ARG A 136 7.20 -15.44 -10.77
C ARG A 136 7.22 -13.95 -10.50
N ALA A 137 7.10 -13.59 -9.23
CA ALA A 137 7.32 -12.22 -8.79
C ALA A 137 8.79 -11.84 -8.91
N LEU A 138 9.04 -10.63 -9.40
CA LEU A 138 10.35 -9.99 -9.46
C LEU A 138 10.52 -9.03 -8.28
N TYR A 139 9.51 -8.21 -8.04
CA TYR A 139 9.54 -7.13 -7.04
C TYR A 139 8.20 -7.00 -6.34
N TRP A 140 8.26 -6.59 -5.07
CA TRP A 140 7.12 -6.24 -4.26
C TRP A 140 7.21 -4.78 -3.83
N TYR A 141 6.08 -4.09 -3.85
CA TYR A 141 5.91 -2.73 -3.37
C TYR A 141 4.81 -2.68 -2.32
N THR A 142 5.00 -1.94 -1.23
CA THR A 142 3.94 -1.65 -0.26
C THR A 142 3.78 -0.15 -0.08
N ALA A 143 2.54 0.34 -0.15
CA ALA A 143 2.23 1.73 0.12
C ALA A 143 2.09 1.95 1.63
N ALA A 144 2.84 2.91 2.17
CA ALA A 144 2.72 3.32 3.55
C ALA A 144 2.83 4.84 3.65
N HIS A 145 1.73 5.51 4.01
CA HIS A 145 1.65 6.98 4.03
C HIS A 145 2.05 7.62 2.70
N GLU A 146 1.73 6.93 1.60
CA GLU A 146 2.11 7.29 0.25
C GLU A 146 1.64 8.72 -0.09
N GLU A 147 2.44 9.45 -0.88
CA GLU A 147 2.16 10.83 -1.30
C GLU A 147 2.12 11.86 -0.16
N THR A 148 2.38 11.45 1.08
CA THR A 148 2.51 12.38 2.21
C THR A 148 3.95 12.83 2.43
N VAL A 149 4.15 13.77 3.36
CA VAL A 149 5.49 14.11 3.88
C VAL A 149 6.15 12.96 4.63
N CYS A 150 5.35 11.95 4.97
CA CYS A 150 5.71 10.82 5.80
C CYS A 150 5.74 9.49 5.04
N ASP A 151 5.84 9.54 3.71
CA ASP A 151 5.88 8.37 2.82
C ASP A 151 6.97 7.36 3.21
N ALA A 152 6.49 6.24 3.77
CA ALA A 152 7.23 5.09 4.25
C ALA A 152 7.09 3.90 3.29
N SER A 153 6.65 4.12 2.05
CA SER A 153 6.46 3.06 1.08
C SER A 153 7.76 2.31 0.81
N GLN A 154 7.65 1.02 0.51
CA GLN A 154 8.77 0.10 0.42
C GLN A 154 8.79 -0.60 -0.92
N ILE A 155 9.99 -0.99 -1.36
CA ILE A 155 10.17 -1.88 -2.49
C ILE A 155 11.27 -2.90 -2.16
N ALA A 156 11.03 -4.16 -2.50
CA ALA A 156 11.98 -5.25 -2.32
C ALA A 156 11.99 -6.18 -3.53
N ARG A 157 13.06 -6.95 -3.69
CA ARG A 157 13.06 -8.08 -4.62
C ARG A 157 12.21 -9.19 -4.01
N ALA A 158 11.52 -9.96 -4.85
CA ALA A 158 10.70 -11.06 -4.36
C ALA A 158 11.47 -12.11 -3.52
N PRO A 159 12.72 -12.49 -3.85
CA PRO A 159 13.53 -13.35 -2.99
C PRO A 159 13.84 -12.76 -1.61
N THR A 160 13.95 -11.44 -1.51
CA THR A 160 14.21 -10.73 -0.23
C THR A 160 13.08 -10.95 0.78
N VAL A 161 11.85 -11.14 0.29
CA VAL A 161 10.64 -11.32 1.10
C VAL A 161 10.03 -12.72 0.96
N GLU A 162 10.81 -13.66 0.42
CA GLU A 162 10.44 -15.07 0.24
C GLU A 162 9.08 -15.25 -0.48
N ALA A 163 8.88 -14.50 -1.56
CA ALA A 163 7.60 -14.39 -2.24
C ALA A 163 7.73 -14.38 -3.77
N GLU A 164 8.64 -15.19 -4.33
CA GLU A 164 8.79 -15.33 -5.78
C GLU A 164 7.66 -16.12 -6.43
N ASP A 165 7.13 -17.12 -5.74
CA ASP A 165 6.18 -18.08 -6.33
C ASP A 165 4.76 -17.94 -5.75
N GLU A 166 4.59 -17.18 -4.65
CA GLU A 166 3.34 -16.91 -3.95
C GLU A 166 3.29 -15.48 -3.37
N GLY A 167 2.19 -15.11 -2.73
CA GLY A 167 2.03 -13.78 -2.15
C GLY A 167 2.90 -13.50 -0.93
N ALA A 168 3.47 -12.29 -0.86
CA ALA A 168 4.24 -11.82 0.30
C ALA A 168 3.37 -11.72 1.55
N THR A 169 4.02 -11.81 2.72
CA THR A 169 3.37 -11.42 3.97
C THR A 169 3.36 -9.89 4.05
N VAL A 170 2.20 -9.31 4.39
CA VAL A 170 2.03 -7.86 4.47
C VAL A 170 1.41 -7.50 5.80
N TRP A 171 2.01 -6.54 6.49
CA TRP A 171 1.57 -6.05 7.79
C TRP A 171 0.87 -4.72 7.60
N ILE A 172 -0.39 -4.65 8.01
CA ILE A 172 -1.23 -3.45 7.90
C ILE A 172 -1.35 -2.79 9.27
N SER A 173 -0.76 -1.61 9.40
CA SER A 173 -0.80 -0.80 10.62
C SER A 173 -2.24 -0.38 10.98
N PRO A 174 -2.72 -0.59 12.22
CA PRO A 174 -4.09 -0.30 12.57
C PRO A 174 -4.38 1.21 12.60
N GLY A 175 -5.55 1.56 12.08
CA GLY A 175 -6.11 2.91 12.03
C GLY A 175 -5.57 3.80 10.92
N LYS A 176 -4.30 3.63 10.50
CA LYS A 176 -3.74 4.28 9.31
C LYS A 176 -3.70 3.40 8.08
N HIS A 177 -3.78 2.09 8.27
CA HIS A 177 -3.75 1.07 7.23
C HIS A 177 -2.53 1.10 6.30
N ALA A 178 -1.43 1.73 6.72
CA ALA A 178 -0.17 1.67 6.00
C ALA A 178 0.33 0.22 5.90
N SER A 179 0.83 -0.17 4.73
CA SER A 179 1.28 -1.52 4.42
C SER A 179 2.80 -1.65 4.45
N PHE A 180 3.29 -2.70 5.09
CA PHE A 180 4.72 -2.95 5.31
C PHE A 180 5.10 -4.38 4.93
N LEU A 181 6.35 -4.57 4.47
CA LEU A 181 6.93 -5.88 4.11
C LEU A 181 7.51 -6.64 5.31
N SER A 182 7.51 -6.06 6.50
CA SER A 182 7.84 -6.76 7.75
C SER A 182 7.21 -6.07 8.97
N GLU A 183 7.03 -6.83 10.04
CA GLU A 183 6.59 -6.30 11.34
C GLU A 183 7.56 -5.23 11.87
N GLU A 184 8.86 -5.50 11.74
CA GLU A 184 9.92 -4.58 12.15
C GLU A 184 9.83 -3.26 11.39
N LEU A 185 9.61 -3.28 10.08
CA LEU A 185 9.49 -2.03 9.33
C LEU A 185 8.20 -1.27 9.69
N CYS A 186 7.12 -1.98 10.01
CA CYS A 186 5.88 -1.37 10.47
C CYS A 186 6.05 -0.61 11.79
N SER A 187 6.76 -1.17 12.78
CA SER A 187 7.04 -0.46 14.04
C SER A 187 7.93 0.78 13.87
N HIS A 188 8.54 0.93 12.68
CA HIS A 188 9.38 2.05 12.28
C HIS A 188 8.73 2.95 11.21
N GLY A 189 7.41 2.85 11.04
CA GLY A 189 6.62 3.69 10.14
C GLY A 189 6.54 5.16 10.58
N CYS A 190 5.56 5.89 10.05
CA CYS A 190 5.35 7.30 10.39
C CYS A 190 4.53 7.44 11.69
N GLY A 191 5.24 7.55 12.81
CA GLY A 191 4.78 8.29 14.00
C GLY A 191 3.44 7.84 14.60
N GLY A 192 3.11 6.56 14.51
CA GLY A 192 1.84 6.01 14.97
C GLY A 192 1.60 4.59 14.47
N ASP A 193 2.36 4.16 13.47
CA ASP A 193 2.33 2.78 13.01
C ASP A 193 2.85 1.83 14.07
N ARG A 194 2.14 0.71 14.18
CA ARG A 194 2.45 -0.41 15.07
C ARG A 194 1.88 -1.66 14.44
N CYS A 195 2.58 -2.78 14.55
CA CYS A 195 2.07 -4.05 14.08
C CYS A 195 2.23 -5.11 15.17
N GLU A 196 1.83 -4.73 16.38
CA GLU A 196 1.72 -5.62 17.53
C GLU A 196 0.35 -6.31 17.52
N ASP A 197 0.27 -7.52 18.07
CA ASP A 197 -0.99 -8.28 18.21
C ASP A 197 -1.77 -8.47 16.90
N MET A 198 -1.05 -8.81 15.84
CA MET A 198 -1.60 -8.99 14.49
C MET A 198 -2.32 -10.34 14.35
N ASP A 199 -3.45 -10.33 13.66
CA ASP A 199 -4.13 -11.53 13.20
C ASP A 199 -3.93 -11.72 11.70
N ARG A 200 -3.70 -12.98 11.31
CA ARG A 200 -3.71 -13.35 9.90
C ARG A 200 -5.16 -13.34 9.39
N MET A 201 -5.45 -12.45 8.45
CA MET A 201 -6.75 -12.45 7.78
C MET A 201 -6.91 -13.74 6.97
N LYS A 202 -8.11 -14.33 7.02
CA LYS A 202 -8.44 -15.47 6.16
C LYS A 202 -8.40 -15.01 4.70
N ALA A 203 -7.65 -15.73 3.87
CA ALA A 203 -7.66 -15.48 2.44
C ALA A 203 -9.07 -15.69 1.88
N GLY A 204 -9.62 -14.64 1.28
CA GLY A 204 -10.85 -14.66 0.49
C GLY A 204 -10.54 -14.61 -1.00
N GLU A 205 -11.57 -14.68 -1.83
CA GLU A 205 -11.44 -14.39 -3.26
C GLU A 205 -11.08 -12.91 -3.46
N VAL A 206 -10.23 -12.63 -4.44
CA VAL A 206 -9.87 -11.26 -4.84
C VAL A 206 -10.89 -10.79 -5.88
N VAL A 207 -11.55 -9.67 -5.62
CA VAL A 207 -12.49 -9.07 -6.59
C VAL A 207 -11.68 -8.31 -7.63
N ASN A 208 -11.70 -8.76 -8.88
CA ASN A 208 -11.01 -8.06 -9.96
C ASN A 208 -11.75 -6.75 -10.27
N LEU A 209 -11.03 -5.63 -10.21
CA LEU A 209 -11.54 -4.31 -10.56
C LEU A 209 -11.49 -4.05 -12.07
N GLY A 210 -10.68 -4.81 -12.81
CA GLY A 210 -10.31 -4.53 -14.18
C GLY A 210 -9.66 -3.15 -14.34
N GLU A 211 -9.62 -2.66 -15.56
CA GLU A 211 -9.11 -1.33 -15.87
C GLU A 211 -10.07 -0.21 -15.47
N LEU A 212 -9.53 0.93 -15.03
CA LEU A 212 -10.34 2.09 -14.62
C LEU A 212 -11.28 2.62 -15.73
N SER A 213 -10.90 2.44 -16.99
CA SER A 213 -11.74 2.82 -18.14
C SER A 213 -12.89 1.84 -18.40
N ARG A 214 -12.78 0.62 -17.88
CA ARG A 214 -13.70 -0.52 -18.06
C ARG A 214 -13.76 -1.36 -16.78
N PRO A 215 -14.30 -0.81 -15.68
CA PRO A 215 -14.30 -1.53 -14.41
C PRO A 215 -15.04 -2.86 -14.53
N ALA A 216 -14.46 -3.93 -13.98
CA ALA A 216 -15.10 -5.23 -13.83
C ALA A 216 -16.15 -5.19 -12.69
N ASP A 217 -17.05 -6.18 -12.68
CA ASP A 217 -18.07 -6.39 -11.64
C ASP A 217 -18.88 -5.14 -11.24
N ASP A 218 -19.16 -4.27 -12.22
CA ASP A 218 -19.83 -2.99 -12.01
C ASP A 218 -19.20 -2.12 -10.91
N ALA A 219 -17.87 -2.21 -10.72
CA ALA A 219 -17.12 -1.45 -9.71
C ALA A 219 -16.97 0.05 -10.06
N ILE A 220 -18.01 0.67 -10.63
CA ILE A 220 -17.99 2.06 -11.13
C ILE A 220 -17.65 3.12 -10.06
N TRP A 221 -17.70 2.77 -8.78
CA TRP A 221 -17.25 3.61 -7.67
C TRP A 221 -15.73 3.80 -7.62
N VAL A 222 -14.92 3.00 -8.32
CA VAL A 222 -13.45 3.16 -8.33
C VAL A 222 -13.04 4.54 -8.85
N ALA A 223 -13.85 5.13 -9.73
CA ALA A 223 -13.65 6.45 -10.31
C ALA A 223 -14.20 7.60 -9.43
N SER A 224 -14.72 7.31 -8.23
CA SER A 224 -15.32 8.32 -7.38
C SER A 224 -14.28 9.32 -6.86
N PRO A 225 -14.55 10.65 -6.91
CA PRO A 225 -13.63 11.65 -6.38
C PRO A 225 -13.62 11.74 -4.84
N ARG A 226 -14.34 10.84 -4.15
CA ARG A 226 -14.44 10.83 -2.68
C ARG A 226 -13.22 10.23 -1.99
N TRP A 227 -12.31 9.60 -2.74
CA TRP A 227 -11.05 9.04 -2.27
C TRP A 227 -10.06 8.92 -3.44
N SER A 228 -8.81 8.54 -3.16
CA SER A 228 -7.70 8.55 -4.12
C SER A 228 -7.53 7.26 -4.95
N LEU A 229 -8.49 6.33 -4.92
CA LEU A 229 -8.33 5.01 -5.54
C LEU A 229 -8.02 5.08 -7.05
N ALA A 230 -8.74 5.94 -7.79
CA ALA A 230 -8.51 6.10 -9.22
C ALA A 230 -7.07 6.55 -9.57
N ASP A 231 -6.45 7.37 -8.73
CA ASP A 231 -5.07 7.82 -8.94
C ASP A 231 -4.08 6.67 -8.68
N LYS A 232 -4.37 5.84 -7.67
CA LYS A 232 -3.60 4.63 -7.35
C LYS A 232 -3.67 3.58 -8.45
N MET A 233 -4.83 3.39 -9.09
CA MET A 233 -5.03 2.43 -10.20
C MET A 233 -4.33 2.83 -11.51
N ARG A 234 -4.03 4.10 -11.72
CA ARG A 234 -3.50 4.59 -13.01
C ARG A 234 -1.99 4.49 -13.14
N ARG A 235 -1.27 4.35 -12.03
CA ARG A 235 0.19 4.50 -12.00
C ARG A 235 0.85 3.17 -11.71
N SER A 236 2.01 2.97 -12.33
CA SER A 236 2.90 1.86 -11.96
C SER A 236 3.68 2.22 -10.69
N ASP A 237 3.78 1.24 -9.81
CA ASP A 237 4.67 1.27 -8.64
C ASP A 237 6.06 0.71 -8.92
N PHE A 238 6.36 0.40 -10.19
CA PHE A 238 7.67 -0.07 -10.63
C PHE A 238 8.29 0.84 -11.70
N PRO A 239 8.37 2.17 -11.52
CA PRO A 239 9.07 3.02 -12.48
C PRO A 239 10.55 2.66 -12.54
N GLU A 240 11.18 2.88 -13.70
CA GLU A 240 12.54 2.40 -13.98
C GLU A 240 13.57 2.87 -12.97
N ASP A 241 13.49 4.13 -12.56
CA ASP A 241 14.41 4.74 -11.60
C ASP A 241 14.32 4.09 -10.21
N ARG A 242 13.11 3.64 -9.82
CA ARG A 242 12.89 2.90 -8.56
C ARG A 242 13.51 1.51 -8.62
N ILE A 243 13.31 0.78 -9.72
CA ILE A 243 13.92 -0.54 -9.94
C ILE A 243 15.45 -0.41 -9.97
N VAL A 244 16.00 0.49 -10.78
CA VAL A 244 17.45 0.69 -10.91
C VAL A 244 18.09 1.06 -9.57
N ARG A 245 17.39 1.82 -8.72
CA ARG A 245 17.89 2.13 -7.37
C ARG A 245 17.92 0.89 -6.49
N LEU A 246 16.84 0.11 -6.47
CA LEU A 246 16.78 -1.16 -5.73
C LEU A 246 17.91 -2.10 -6.19
N GLU A 247 18.15 -2.18 -7.50
CA GLU A 247 19.17 -3.07 -8.06
C GLU A 247 20.62 -2.72 -7.70
N ARG A 248 20.86 -1.52 -7.16
CA ARG A 248 22.18 -1.10 -6.66
C ARG A 248 22.40 -1.46 -5.19
N LEU A 249 21.36 -1.90 -4.49
CA LEU A 249 21.42 -2.32 -3.10
C LEU A 249 21.72 -3.83 -3.01
N PRO A 250 22.27 -4.32 -1.89
CA PRO A 250 22.38 -5.75 -1.61
C PRO A 250 21.08 -6.52 -1.88
N GLU A 251 21.19 -7.78 -2.29
CA GLU A 251 20.03 -8.63 -2.63
C GLU A 251 19.08 -8.84 -1.44
N SER A 252 19.59 -8.76 -0.21
CA SER A 252 18.84 -8.90 1.03
C SER A 252 18.11 -7.64 1.48
N ASP A 253 18.30 -6.50 0.81
CA ASP A 253 17.83 -5.21 1.32
C ASP A 253 16.42 -4.87 0.85
N VAL A 254 15.60 -4.39 1.78
CA VAL A 254 14.34 -3.68 1.49
C VAL A 254 14.65 -2.19 1.35
N ALA A 255 14.26 -1.61 0.22
CA ALA A 255 14.49 -0.20 -0.06
C ALA A 255 13.26 0.65 0.25
N TRP A 256 13.48 1.88 0.70
CA TRP A 256 12.42 2.89 0.69
C TRP A 256 12.09 3.29 -0.75
N ALA A 257 10.81 3.33 -1.11
CA ALA A 257 10.37 3.72 -2.44
C ALA A 257 10.60 5.22 -2.71
N ASN A 258 10.54 6.06 -1.67
CA ASN A 258 10.73 7.51 -1.76
C ASN A 258 11.76 8.03 -0.72
N PRO A 259 13.06 7.72 -0.87
CA PRO A 259 14.08 8.00 0.14
C PRO A 259 14.25 9.50 0.45
N ALA A 260 13.89 10.39 -0.48
CA ALA A 260 13.92 11.85 -0.27
C ALA A 260 12.96 12.33 0.84
N LYS A 261 11.96 11.51 1.22
CA LYS A 261 10.99 11.83 2.27
C LYS A 261 11.46 11.42 3.67
N ARG A 262 12.51 10.59 3.78
CA ARG A 262 13.05 10.07 5.06
C ARG A 262 13.44 11.15 6.08
N PRO A 263 14.09 12.28 5.70
CA PRO A 263 14.46 13.28 6.70
C PRO A 263 13.27 13.84 7.47
N ALA A 264 12.12 14.01 6.80
CA ALA A 264 10.90 14.47 7.44
C ALA A 264 10.32 13.41 8.40
N GLN A 265 10.35 12.14 8.01
CA GLN A 265 9.92 11.05 8.88
C GLN A 265 10.74 10.92 10.15
N ALA A 266 12.07 11.01 10.06
CA ALA A 266 12.92 10.95 11.25
C ALA A 266 12.59 12.07 12.25
N ALA A 267 12.29 13.28 11.74
CA ALA A 267 11.85 14.40 12.55
C ALA A 267 10.47 14.17 13.18
N ILE A 268 9.50 13.64 12.41
CA ILE A 268 8.15 13.34 12.88
C ILE A 268 8.17 12.21 13.91
N TYR A 269 8.92 11.14 13.65
CA TYR A 269 9.10 10.02 14.57
C TYR A 269 9.76 10.46 15.87
N GLY A 270 10.82 11.26 15.80
CA GLY A 270 11.48 11.83 16.98
C GLY A 270 10.56 12.78 17.76
N GLY A 271 9.75 13.59 17.06
CA GLY A 271 8.75 14.45 17.66
C GLY A 271 7.65 13.68 18.41
N ASN A 272 7.08 12.66 17.77
CA ASN A 272 6.04 11.83 18.38
C ASN A 272 6.60 10.99 19.52
N SER A 273 7.82 10.48 19.40
CA SER A 273 8.52 9.81 20.50
C SER A 273 8.78 10.74 21.68
N ALA A 274 9.07 12.03 21.45
CA ALA A 274 9.23 13.00 22.54
C ALA A 274 7.88 13.34 23.21
N VAL A 275 6.81 13.47 22.43
CA VAL A 275 5.46 13.74 22.96
C VAL A 275 4.91 12.55 23.73
N ASN A 276 5.01 11.34 23.18
CA ASN A 276 4.60 10.10 23.83
C ASN A 276 5.56 9.71 24.97
N GLY A 277 6.85 10.03 24.84
CA GLY A 277 7.88 9.79 25.85
C GLY A 277 7.76 10.66 27.11
N ILE A 278 7.02 11.78 27.04
CA ILE A 278 6.58 12.52 28.24
C ILE A 278 5.50 11.74 29.01
N ALA A 279 4.81 10.79 28.38
CA ALA A 279 3.87 9.87 29.02
C ALA A 279 4.46 8.48 29.34
N THR A 280 5.53 8.06 28.65
CA THR A 280 6.16 6.74 28.87
C THR A 280 7.66 6.78 28.52
N GLY A 281 8.52 6.95 29.54
CA GLY A 281 9.97 7.05 29.33
C GLY A 281 10.63 5.70 29.03
N GLY A 282 11.46 5.63 27.96
CA GLY A 282 12.57 4.66 27.90
C GLY A 282 12.99 4.02 26.56
N HIS A 283 12.27 4.15 25.45
CA HIS A 283 12.53 3.27 24.27
C HIS A 283 13.02 3.91 22.95
N SER A 284 13.35 5.20 22.92
CA SER A 284 13.69 5.88 21.65
C SER A 284 15.16 5.76 21.18
N THR A 285 16.00 4.95 21.82
CA THR A 285 17.46 4.85 21.49
C THR A 285 17.81 3.65 20.60
N ASP A 286 17.06 2.55 20.64
CA ASP A 286 17.36 1.33 19.85
C ASP A 286 16.97 1.45 18.37
N THR A 287 15.97 2.27 18.05
CA THR A 287 15.51 2.57 16.68
C THR A 287 16.60 3.18 15.78
N ALA A 288 17.53 3.94 16.35
CA ALA A 288 18.63 4.54 15.58
C ALA A 288 19.73 3.53 15.22
N LEU A 289 19.79 2.38 15.91
CA LEU A 289 20.82 1.35 15.73
C LEU A 289 20.51 0.39 14.57
N VAL A 290 19.23 -0.01 14.41
CA VAL A 290 18.80 -0.91 13.32
C VAL A 290 18.96 -0.24 11.94
N LEU A 291 18.78 1.08 11.86
CA LEU A 291 18.84 1.84 10.60
C LEU A 291 20.26 2.28 10.18
N ALA A 292 21.31 1.93 10.94
CA ALA A 292 22.61 2.57 10.82
C ALA A 292 23.80 1.60 10.94
N ASN A 293 24.18 0.92 9.85
CA ASN A 293 25.45 0.19 9.83
C ASN A 293 26.66 1.12 9.56
N SER A 294 27.70 0.90 10.39
CA SER A 294 29.10 1.35 10.48
C SER A 294 29.57 2.79 10.13
N SER A 295 28.85 3.62 9.36
CA SER A 295 29.32 4.98 9.01
C SER A 295 28.69 6.10 9.86
N THR A 296 27.75 5.75 10.72
CA THR A 296 26.75 6.67 11.25
C THR A 296 27.08 7.20 12.64
N GLY A 297 28.00 6.59 13.39
CA GLY A 297 28.27 6.95 14.80
C GLY A 297 28.63 8.43 15.03
N ARG A 298 29.48 9.02 14.19
CA ARG A 298 29.87 10.45 14.29
C ARG A 298 28.78 11.41 13.81
N ALA A 299 27.97 11.00 12.83
CA ALA A 299 26.84 11.79 12.37
C ALA A 299 25.68 11.75 13.37
N ILE A 300 25.47 10.61 14.02
CA ILE A 300 24.48 10.38 15.09
C ILE A 300 24.84 11.20 16.32
N GLU A 301 26.09 11.16 16.79
CA GLU A 301 26.51 11.96 17.95
C GLU A 301 26.23 13.46 17.70
N LYS A 302 26.52 13.94 16.50
CA LYS A 302 26.26 15.33 16.11
C LYS A 302 24.76 15.64 15.96
N ALA A 303 23.97 14.73 15.39
CA ALA A 303 22.53 14.89 15.24
C ALA A 303 21.82 14.83 16.60
N GLN A 304 22.18 13.88 17.46
CA GLN A 304 21.67 13.74 18.82
C GLN A 304 22.02 14.96 19.67
N HIS A 305 23.25 15.47 19.56
CA HIS A 305 23.66 16.70 20.23
C HIS A 305 22.87 17.92 19.72
N ASN A 306 22.65 18.04 18.41
CA ASN A 306 21.92 19.17 17.83
C ASN A 306 20.42 19.13 18.15
N THR A 307 19.80 17.95 18.07
CA THR A 307 18.39 17.74 18.41
C THR A 307 18.15 17.91 19.91
N GLY A 308 19.00 17.35 20.76
CA GLY A 308 18.95 17.55 22.22
C GLY A 308 19.09 19.03 22.59
N ASN A 309 19.99 19.75 21.93
CA ASN A 309 20.13 21.20 22.09
C ASN A 309 18.88 21.96 21.63
N ALA A 310 18.30 21.59 20.49
CA ALA A 310 17.10 22.23 19.97
C ALA A 310 15.89 22.01 20.89
N LEU A 311 15.67 20.78 21.35
CA LEU A 311 14.61 20.43 22.30
C LEU A 311 14.79 21.15 23.64
N THR A 312 16.02 21.19 24.16
CA THR A 312 16.35 21.92 25.39
C THR A 312 16.08 23.43 25.25
N LYS A 313 16.41 24.01 24.09
CA LYS A 313 16.11 25.43 23.79
C LYS A 313 14.61 25.68 23.71
N SER A 314 13.87 24.83 22.99
CA SER A 314 12.42 24.91 22.88
C SER A 314 11.75 24.80 24.24
N TYR A 315 12.14 23.83 25.07
CA TYR A 315 11.64 23.68 26.44
C TYR A 315 11.90 24.92 27.30
N LYS A 316 13.15 25.43 27.30
CA LYS A 316 13.51 26.66 28.03
C LYS A 316 12.68 27.86 27.59
N ASN A 317 12.40 27.98 26.29
CA ASN A 317 11.57 29.06 25.76
C ASN A 317 10.11 28.95 26.21
N VAL A 318 9.54 27.73 26.22
CA VAL A 318 8.18 27.48 26.72
C VAL A 318 8.08 27.79 28.22
N VAL A 319 9.00 27.29 29.05
CA VAL A 319 9.01 27.58 30.49
C VAL A 319 9.16 29.08 30.75
N LYS A 320 10.01 29.77 29.98
CA LYS A 320 10.17 31.22 30.09
C LYS A 320 8.90 31.97 29.70
N ALA A 321 8.21 31.55 28.64
CA ALA A 321 6.94 32.14 28.22
C ALA A 321 5.85 31.92 29.28
N LEU A 322 5.74 30.71 29.82
CA LEU A 322 4.79 30.38 30.90
C LEU A 322 5.07 31.16 32.18
N GLY A 323 6.35 31.28 32.59
CA GLY A 323 6.74 32.09 33.75
C GLY A 323 6.46 33.59 33.54
N GLY A 324 6.67 34.10 32.33
CA GLY A 324 6.30 35.47 31.98
C GLY A 324 4.79 35.70 32.05
N ALA A 325 4.00 34.78 31.50
CA ALA A 325 2.55 34.84 31.56
C ALA A 325 2.05 34.79 33.02
N ALA A 326 2.52 33.84 33.82
CA ALA A 326 2.17 33.72 35.23
C ALA A 326 2.51 34.98 36.04
N SER A 327 3.71 35.56 35.84
CA SER A 327 4.10 36.82 36.49
C SER A 327 3.22 38.00 36.07
N SER A 328 2.81 38.04 34.80
CA SER A 328 1.95 39.11 34.27
C SER A 328 0.53 38.99 34.80
N THR A 329 -0.01 37.77 34.89
CA THR A 329 -1.30 37.47 35.52
C THR A 329 -1.26 37.76 37.03
N GLY A 330 -0.20 37.38 37.74
CA GLY A 330 -0.03 37.69 39.17
C GLY A 330 -0.06 39.19 39.45
N LYS A 331 0.63 39.99 38.63
CA LYS A 331 0.58 41.46 38.69
C LYS A 331 -0.82 42.01 38.41
N ALA A 332 -1.51 41.49 37.39
CA ALA A 332 -2.86 41.93 37.05
C ALA A 332 -3.89 41.60 38.15
N LEU A 333 -3.66 40.53 38.90
CA LEU A 333 -4.52 40.10 40.01
C LEU A 333 -4.12 40.73 41.36
N GLY A 334 -3.12 41.62 41.41
CA GLY A 334 -2.65 42.23 42.66
C GLY A 334 -1.99 41.25 43.62
N ILE A 335 -1.57 40.08 43.14
CA ILE A 335 -0.76 39.12 43.90
C ILE A 335 0.69 39.61 43.79
N GLU A 336 1.07 40.55 44.67
CA GLU A 336 2.47 40.90 44.82
C GLU A 336 3.22 39.65 45.31
N ASP A 337 4.31 39.30 44.62
CA ASP A 337 5.21 38.20 45.02
C ASP A 337 5.60 38.41 46.47
N GLY A 338 4.98 37.62 47.35
CA GLY A 338 5.16 37.68 48.79
C GLY A 338 6.59 37.31 49.18
N LYS A 339 7.52 38.24 48.98
CA LYS A 339 8.81 38.23 49.68
C LYS A 339 8.50 38.46 51.15
N SER A 340 8.22 37.37 51.85
CA SER A 340 8.21 37.27 53.30
C SER A 340 9.46 38.01 53.81
N LYS A 341 9.25 39.20 54.37
CA LYS A 341 10.27 39.91 55.13
C LYS A 341 10.63 39.00 56.30
N LYS A 342 11.84 38.44 56.29
CA LYS A 342 12.42 37.83 57.48
C LYS A 342 12.41 38.90 58.58
N ALA A 343 11.79 38.57 59.71
CA ALA A 343 11.83 39.41 60.90
C ALA A 343 13.28 39.55 61.39
N PRO A 344 13.72 40.74 61.80
CA PRO A 344 14.98 40.91 62.51
C PRO A 344 14.84 40.43 63.96
N GLU A 345 15.85 39.71 64.44
CA GLU A 345 16.13 39.50 65.87
C GLU A 345 16.55 40.80 66.56
#